data_AF-A0A7T3QYV6-F1
#
_entry.id   AF-A0A7T3QYV6-F1
#
_cell.length_a   1.000
_cell.length_b   1.000
_cell.length_c   1.000
_cell.angle_alpha   90.00
_cell.angle_beta   90.00
_cell.angle_gamma   90.00
#
_symmetry.space_group_name_H-M   'P 1'
#
loop_
_entity.id
_entity.type
_entity.pdbx_description
1 polymer ?
#
loop_
_entity_poly.entity_id
_entity_poly.type
_entity_poly.pdbx_seq_one_letter_code
_entity_poly.pdbx_strand_id
1 'polypeptide(L)'
;MKGTLLLLALLVIGELGFQTTEACLSFIRSYGALLTSSRTFLHADVSQFYATVAERVAFEKLQDCLGEEGPKTKILNPQILSLYLSPECKKYYGDDIIKKVQDFLNQSNIH
;
A
#
# COMPACT_ATOMS: atom_id res chain seq x y z
N MET A 1 16.78 -5.95 -17.39
CA MET A 1 15.89 -7.02 -16.88
C MET A 1 15.31 -6.69 -15.50
N LYS A 2 14.65 -5.52 -15.33
CA LYS A 2 14.15 -5.08 -14.01
C LYS A 2 12.64 -5.24 -13.84
N GLY A 3 11.86 -5.05 -14.91
CA GLY A 3 10.41 -5.28 -14.90
C GLY A 3 10.02 -6.74 -14.66
N THR A 4 10.85 -7.69 -15.09
CA THR A 4 10.61 -9.14 -14.87
C THR A 4 10.72 -9.54 -13.41
N LEU A 5 11.56 -8.86 -12.61
CA LEU A 5 11.73 -9.14 -11.18
C LEU A 5 10.53 -8.66 -10.37
N LEU A 6 9.95 -7.50 -10.70
CA LEU A 6 8.74 -6.98 -10.06
C LEU A 6 7.53 -7.90 -10.34
N LEU A 7 7.35 -8.32 -11.60
CA LEU A 7 6.28 -9.24 -12.00
C LEU A 7 6.45 -10.61 -11.34
N LEU A 8 7.68 -11.12 -11.26
CA LEU A 8 7.97 -12.38 -10.57
C LEU A 8 7.73 -12.26 -9.06
N ALA A 9 8.10 -11.14 -8.43
CA ALA A 9 7.80 -10.90 -7.02
C ALA A 9 6.29 -10.83 -6.76
N LEU A 10 5.53 -10.14 -7.62
CA LEU A 10 4.06 -10.09 -7.52
C LEU A 10 3.41 -11.47 -7.74
N LEU A 11 3.92 -12.28 -8.67
CA LEU A 11 3.47 -13.67 -8.90
C LEU A 11 3.85 -14.60 -7.74
N VAL A 12 5.04 -14.43 -7.15
CA VAL A 12 5.48 -15.19 -5.96
C VAL A 12 4.64 -14.80 -4.74
N ILE A 13 4.28 -13.52 -4.59
CA ILE A 13 3.38 -13.05 -3.51
C ILE A 13 1.95 -13.57 -3.74
N GLY A 14 1.47 -13.58 -4.99
CA GLY A 14 0.12 -14.01 -5.37
C GLY A 14 -0.09 -15.52 -5.36
N GLU A 15 0.86 -16.32 -5.86
CA GLU A 15 0.73 -17.78 -5.99
C GLU A 15 1.37 -18.58 -4.85
N LEU A 16 2.45 -18.08 -4.24
CA LEU A 16 3.19 -18.83 -3.21
C LEU A 16 2.87 -18.37 -1.78
N GLY A 17 2.27 -17.20 -1.56
CA GLY A 17 1.82 -16.77 -0.23
C GLY A 17 2.92 -16.67 0.84
N PHE A 18 4.20 -16.75 0.46
CA PHE A 18 5.31 -17.03 1.38
C PHE A 18 5.79 -15.82 2.20
N GLN A 19 5.18 -14.64 2.01
CA GLN A 19 5.53 -13.42 2.76
C GLN A 19 4.34 -12.45 2.91
N THR A 20 3.13 -12.99 3.06
CA THR A 20 1.87 -12.20 3.01
C THR A 20 1.73 -11.17 4.11
N THR A 21 2.31 -11.40 5.29
CA THR A 21 2.19 -10.50 6.46
C THR A 21 2.96 -9.20 6.26
N GLU A 22 4.27 -9.29 5.97
CA GLU A 22 5.12 -8.12 5.78
C GLU A 22 4.82 -7.39 4.47
N ALA A 23 4.50 -8.12 3.40
CA ALA A 23 4.11 -7.53 2.13
C ALA A 23 2.77 -6.77 2.23
N CYS A 24 1.78 -7.29 2.96
CA CYS A 24 0.50 -6.63 3.18
C CYS A 24 0.67 -5.32 3.96
N LEU A 25 1.44 -5.34 5.05
CA LEU A 25 1.69 -4.13 5.85
C LEU A 25 2.50 -3.09 5.07
N SER A 26 3.48 -3.55 4.29
CA SER A 26 4.27 -2.70 3.39
C SER A 26 3.37 -2.03 2.34
N PHE A 27 2.49 -2.79 1.70
CA PHE A 27 1.53 -2.26 0.74
C PHE A 27 0.61 -1.22 1.36
N ILE A 28 0.02 -1.51 2.53
CA ILE A 28 -0.89 -0.59 3.22
C ILE A 28 -0.18 0.72 3.57
N ARG A 29 1.05 0.64 4.08
CA ARG A 29 1.88 1.81 4.38
C ARG A 29 2.20 2.61 3.11
N SER A 30 2.66 1.97 2.04
CA SER A 30 2.98 2.64 0.77
C SER A 30 1.75 3.26 0.13
N TYR A 31 0.60 2.58 0.19
CA TYR A 31 -0.68 3.13 -0.28
C TYR A 31 -1.10 4.33 0.57
N GLY A 32 -0.96 4.26 1.90
CA GLY A 32 -1.16 5.41 2.78
C GLY A 32 -0.26 6.59 2.40
N ALA A 33 1.02 6.33 2.10
CA ALA A 33 1.96 7.37 1.67
C ALA A 33 1.54 8.06 0.35
N LEU A 34 1.03 7.28 -0.63
CA LEU A 34 0.47 7.79 -1.88
C LEU A 34 -0.75 8.70 -1.68
N LEU A 35 -1.57 8.41 -0.66
CA LEU A 35 -2.74 9.24 -0.34
C LEU A 35 -2.39 10.54 0.40
N THR A 36 -1.19 10.65 0.95
CA THR A 36 -0.71 11.91 1.53
C THR A 36 -0.26 12.87 0.43
N SER A 37 -0.23 14.18 0.73
CA SER A 37 0.42 15.18 -0.12
C SER A 37 1.93 15.31 0.15
N SER A 38 2.52 14.44 0.98
CA SER A 38 3.91 14.56 1.43
C SER A 38 4.87 13.75 0.54
N ARG A 39 5.66 14.46 -0.26
CA ARG A 39 6.77 13.88 -1.03
C ARG A 39 7.83 13.25 -0.13
N THR A 40 8.17 13.92 0.97
CA THR A 40 9.16 13.42 1.92
C THR A 40 8.75 12.08 2.51
N PHE A 41 7.47 11.94 2.88
CA PHE A 41 6.95 10.69 3.43
C PHE A 41 6.93 9.58 2.38
N LEU A 42 6.46 9.88 1.16
CA LEU A 42 6.51 8.94 0.04
C LEU A 42 7.93 8.45 -0.24
N HIS A 43 8.90 9.36 -0.27
CA HIS A 43 10.30 9.03 -0.58
C HIS A 43 10.93 8.21 0.53
N ALA A 44 10.65 8.54 1.79
CA ALA A 44 11.11 7.75 2.94
C ALA A 44 10.56 6.32 2.88
N ASP A 45 9.27 6.18 2.56
CA ASP A 45 8.62 4.87 2.43
C ASP A 45 9.22 4.05 1.28
N VAL A 46 9.25 4.56 0.04
CA VAL A 46 9.76 3.75 -1.09
C VAL A 46 11.27 3.48 -1.00
N SER A 47 12.03 4.29 -0.24
CA SER A 47 13.46 4.06 -0.01
C SER A 47 13.73 2.76 0.76
N GLN A 48 12.80 2.31 1.62
CA GLN A 48 12.96 1.07 2.39
C GLN A 48 13.00 -0.18 1.48
N PHE A 49 12.48 -0.06 0.25
CA PHE A 49 12.47 -1.12 -0.76
C PHE A 49 13.58 -0.95 -1.81
N TYR A 50 14.59 -0.11 -1.54
CA TYR A 50 15.67 0.19 -2.47
C TYR A 50 15.16 0.70 -3.83
N ALA A 51 14.06 1.46 -3.84
CA ALA A 51 13.46 1.99 -5.06
C ALA A 51 14.45 2.84 -5.87
N THR A 52 14.56 2.50 -7.15
CA THR A 52 15.37 3.20 -8.14
C THR A 52 14.82 4.61 -8.41
N VAL A 53 15.63 5.46 -9.05
CA VAL A 53 15.19 6.81 -9.45
C VAL A 53 13.94 6.77 -10.32
N ALA A 54 13.85 5.82 -11.25
CA ALA A 54 12.70 5.68 -12.14
C ALA A 54 11.44 5.25 -11.37
N GLU A 55 11.56 4.35 -10.39
CA GLU A 55 10.43 3.92 -9.56
C GLU A 55 9.95 5.06 -8.67
N ARG A 56 10.85 5.84 -8.07
CA ARG A 56 10.47 7.03 -7.27
C ARG A 56 9.64 8.02 -8.08
N VAL A 57 10.08 8.34 -9.30
CA VAL A 57 9.35 9.22 -10.22
C VAL A 57 7.98 8.64 -10.60
N ALA A 58 7.86 7.31 -10.72
CA ALA A 58 6.57 6.68 -10.97
C ALA A 58 5.62 6.82 -9.76
N PHE A 59 6.10 6.60 -8.54
CA PHE A 59 5.33 6.82 -7.32
C PHE A 59 4.94 8.29 -7.13
N GLU A 60 5.83 9.22 -7.49
CA GLU A 60 5.53 10.65 -7.45
C GLU A 60 4.33 10.98 -8.35
N LYS A 61 4.32 10.47 -9.58
CA LYS A 61 3.20 10.66 -10.52
C LYS A 61 1.89 10.05 -10.01
N LEU A 62 1.96 8.88 -9.36
CA LEU A 62 0.78 8.27 -8.74
C LEU A 62 0.20 9.15 -7.62
N GLN A 63 1.07 9.71 -6.77
CA GLN A 63 0.66 10.65 -5.73
C GLN A 63 0.07 11.94 -6.32
N ASP A 64 0.60 12.44 -7.44
CA ASP A 64 0.02 13.61 -8.13
C ASP A 64 -1.38 13.29 -8.66
N CYS A 65 -1.55 12.16 -9.34
CA CYS A 65 -2.86 11.74 -9.84
C CYS A 65 -3.90 11.67 -8.72
N LEU A 66 -3.56 11.08 -7.57
CA LEU A 66 -4.44 10.99 -6.40
C LEU A 66 -4.68 12.37 -5.75
N GLY A 67 -3.68 13.25 -5.80
CA GLY A 67 -3.75 14.63 -5.31
C GLY A 67 -4.64 15.53 -6.15
N GLU A 68 -4.74 15.29 -7.46
CA GLU A 68 -5.59 16.01 -8.41
C GLU A 68 -7.06 15.59 -8.35
N GLU A 69 -7.38 14.47 -7.68
CA GLU A 69 -8.75 13.99 -7.59
C GLU A 69 -9.66 14.91 -6.77
N GLY A 70 -10.96 14.86 -7.11
CA GLY A 70 -12.00 15.59 -6.40
C GLY A 70 -12.13 15.16 -4.93
N PRO A 71 -12.74 16.02 -4.08
CA PRO A 71 -12.85 15.79 -2.63
C PRO A 71 -13.57 14.48 -2.28
N LYS A 72 -14.53 14.04 -3.10
CA LYS A 72 -15.22 12.76 -2.93
C LYS A 72 -14.25 11.57 -3.03
N THR A 73 -13.36 11.57 -4.02
CA THR A 73 -12.42 10.45 -4.23
C THR A 73 -11.33 10.42 -3.17
N LYS A 74 -10.88 11.59 -2.69
CA LYS A 74 -9.96 11.69 -1.55
C LYS A 74 -10.51 11.08 -0.25
N ILE A 75 -11.84 11.11 -0.05
CA ILE A 75 -12.50 10.46 1.09
C ILE A 75 -12.64 8.95 0.86
N LEU A 76 -12.97 8.53 -0.37
CA LEU A 76 -13.22 7.12 -0.70
C LEU A 76 -11.93 6.29 -0.82
N ASN A 77 -10.84 6.84 -1.33
CA ASN A 77 -9.61 6.09 -1.57
C ASN A 77 -9.01 5.47 -0.30
N PRO A 78 -8.97 6.15 0.87
CA PRO A 78 -8.60 5.51 2.12
C PRO A 78 -9.50 4.34 2.52
N GLN A 79 -10.80 4.39 2.18
CA GLN A 79 -11.77 3.34 2.53
C GLN A 79 -11.51 2.03 1.78
N ILE A 80 -10.74 2.05 0.69
CA ILE A 80 -10.30 0.82 0.01
C ILE A 80 -9.54 -0.10 0.97
N LEU A 81 -8.86 0.45 1.98
CA LEU A 81 -8.20 -0.35 3.00
C LEU A 81 -9.18 -1.17 3.87
N SER A 82 -10.47 -0.83 3.90
CA SER A 82 -11.49 -1.63 4.60
C SER A 82 -11.75 -2.99 3.93
N LEU A 83 -11.38 -3.18 2.65
CA LEU A 83 -11.45 -4.48 1.97
C LEU A 83 -10.64 -5.55 2.69
N TYR A 84 -9.53 -5.19 3.34
CA TYR A 84 -8.74 -6.12 4.13
C TYR A 84 -9.52 -6.69 5.33
N LEU A 85 -10.56 -6.01 5.79
CA LEU A 85 -11.41 -6.44 6.90
C LEU A 85 -12.62 -7.28 6.44
N SER A 86 -12.77 -7.51 5.14
CA SER A 86 -13.85 -8.33 4.59
C SER A 86 -13.71 -9.79 5.04
N PRO A 87 -14.82 -10.55 5.14
CA PRO A 87 -14.78 -11.98 5.48
C PRO A 87 -13.89 -12.80 4.54
N GLU A 88 -13.84 -12.42 3.26
CA GLU A 88 -13.03 -13.06 2.23
C GLU A 88 -11.54 -12.85 2.47
N CYS A 89 -11.13 -11.61 2.78
CA CYS A 89 -9.73 -11.31 3.12
C CYS A 89 -9.34 -11.94 4.46
N LYS A 90 -10.22 -11.96 5.46
CA LYS A 90 -9.99 -12.64 6.75
C LYS A 90 -9.79 -14.15 6.62
N LYS A 91 -10.37 -14.78 5.60
CA LYS A 91 -10.16 -16.20 5.31
C LYS A 91 -8.75 -16.47 4.76
N TYR A 92 -8.14 -15.46 4.14
CA TYR A 92 -6.83 -15.56 3.48
C TYR A 92 -5.68 -15.03 4.35
N TYR A 93 -5.94 -13.97 5.11
CA TYR A 93 -4.98 -13.34 6.02
C TYR A 93 -5.26 -13.77 7.46
N GLY A 94 -4.22 -14.22 8.18
CA GLY A 94 -4.35 -14.59 9.59
C GLY A 94 -4.70 -13.40 10.49
N ASP A 95 -5.27 -13.69 11.66
CA ASP A 95 -5.77 -12.70 12.64
C ASP A 95 -4.74 -11.63 13.04
N ASP A 96 -3.44 -11.97 13.01
CA ASP A 96 -2.33 -11.03 13.28
C ASP A 96 -2.26 -9.89 12.24
N ILE A 97 -2.46 -10.20 10.96
CA ILE A 97 -2.47 -9.19 9.89
C ILE A 97 -3.66 -8.26 10.08
N ILE A 98 -4.85 -8.85 10.26
CA ILE A 98 -6.10 -8.11 10.43
C ILE A 98 -6.00 -7.13 11.59
N LYS A 99 -5.44 -7.57 12.72
CA LYS A 99 -5.21 -6.73 13.89
C LYS A 99 -4.28 -5.55 13.58
N LYS A 100 -3.16 -5.80 12.89
CA LYS A 100 -2.22 -4.74 12.50
C LYS A 100 -2.81 -3.75 11.50
N VAL A 101 -3.66 -4.21 10.57
CA VAL A 101 -4.41 -3.32 9.66
C VAL A 101 -5.38 -2.45 10.46
N GLN A 102 -6.12 -3.03 11.40
CA GLN A 102 -7.01 -2.26 12.30
C GLN A 102 -6.23 -1.24 13.12
N ASP A 103 -5.11 -1.62 13.72
CA ASP A 103 -4.26 -0.71 14.51
C ASP A 103 -3.75 0.46 13.65
N PHE A 104 -3.32 0.20 12.42
CA PHE A 104 -2.88 1.23 11.48
C PHE A 104 -4.02 2.21 11.10
N LEU A 105 -5.21 1.69 10.80
CA LEU A 105 -6.39 2.51 10.50
C LEU A 105 -6.79 3.39 11.70
N ASN A 106 -6.76 2.81 12.91
CA ASN A 106 -7.09 3.51 14.15
C ASN A 106 -6.07 4.59 14.52
N GLN A 107 -4.77 4.37 14.25
CA GLN A 107 -3.72 5.37 14.48
C GLN A 107 -3.76 6.54 13.48
N SER A 108 -4.28 6.30 12.28
CA SER A 108 -4.24 7.28 11.19
C SER A 108 -5.35 8.33 11.24
N ASN A 109 -6.30 8.27 12.19
CA ASN A 109 -7.42 9.21 12.34
C ASN A 109 -8.15 9.49 11.00
N ILE A 110 -8.33 8.44 10.19
CA ILE A 110 -9.13 8.48 8.98
C ILE A 110 -10.57 8.19 9.40
N HIS A 111 -11.26 9.22 9.88
CA HIS A 111 -12.67 9.17 10.24
C HIS A 111 -13.47 10.21 9.45
#